data_AF-A0A7V4MFN9-F1
#
_entry.id   AF-A0A7V4MFN9-F1
#
_cell.length_a   1.000
_cell.length_b   1.000
_cell.length_c   1.000
_cell.angle_alpha   90.00
_cell.angle_beta   90.00
_cell.angle_gamma   90.00
#
_symmetry.space_group_name_H-M   'P 1'
#
loop_
_entity.id
_entity.type
_entity.pdbx_description
1 polymer ?
#
loop_
_entity_poly.entity_id
_entity_poly.type
_entity_poly.pdbx_seq_one_letter_code
_entity_poly.pdbx_strand_id
1 'polypeptide(L)' 'MKTITVRRLDLQFDANQITHGPAAAQVDRAIELINLTLQREPFGLGAQVFAHRDEMEIETNHEPSTD' A
#
# COMPACT_ATOMS: atom_id res chain seq x y z
N MET A 1 15.40 -14.17 17.04
CA MET A 1 14.95 -12.88 16.49
C MET A 1 13.52 -12.65 16.96
N LYS A 2 13.16 -11.43 17.40
CA LYS A 2 11.79 -11.11 17.84
C LYS A 2 11.07 -10.39 16.70
N THR A 3 9.94 -10.91 16.27
CA THR A 3 9.09 -10.30 15.23
C THR A 3 7.78 -9.86 15.87
N ILE A 4 7.27 -8.69 15.48
CA ILE A 4 5.97 -8.17 15.90
C ILE A 4 5.12 -8.02 14.64
N THR A 5 3.92 -8.60 14.65
CA THR A 5 2.97 -8.48 13.54
C THR A 5 1.77 -7.66 13.99
N VAL A 6 1.50 -6.58 13.28
CA VAL A 6 0.29 -5.77 13.47
C VAL A 6 -0.73 -6.20 12.40
N ARG A 7 -1.98 -6.38 12.81
CA ARG A 7 -3.10 -6.82 11.95
C ARG A 7 -4.17 -5.74 11.95
N ARG A 8 -5.00 -5.68 10.89
CA ARG A 8 -6.09 -4.70 10.72
C ARG A 8 -5.58 -3.26 10.71
N LEU A 9 -4.73 -2.97 9.73
CA LEU A 9 -4.19 -1.63 9.46
C LEU A 9 -4.76 -1.14 8.13
N ASP A 10 -5.11 0.15 8.09
CA ASP A 10 -5.50 0.81 6.86
C ASP A 10 -4.28 1.43 6.19
N LEU A 11 -4.20 1.27 4.87
CA LEU A 11 -3.17 1.87 4.04
C LEU A 11 -3.83 2.81 3.02
N GLN A 12 -3.47 4.09 3.09
CA GLN A 12 -3.91 5.09 2.13
C GLN A 12 -2.71 5.65 1.38
N PHE A 13 -2.90 5.92 0.09
CA PHE A 13 -1.89 6.51 -0.79
C PHE A 13 -2.56 7.36 -1.86
N ASP A 14 -1.84 8.32 -2.40
CA ASP A 14 -2.30 9.13 -3.53
C ASP A 14 -2.26 8.27 -4.82
N ALA A 15 -3.43 7.83 -5.27
CA ALA A 15 -3.56 6.99 -6.45
C ALA A 15 -3.03 7.67 -7.73
N ASN A 16 -3.07 9.01 -7.79
CA ASN A 16 -2.58 9.77 -8.94
C ASN A 16 -1.05 9.83 -9.01
N GLN A 17 -0.35 9.63 -7.89
CA GLN A 17 1.12 9.63 -7.85
C GLN A 17 1.74 8.28 -8.19
N ILE A 18 1.02 7.19 -7.98
CA ILE A 18 1.59 5.85 -8.11
C ILE A 18 1.47 5.31 -9.54
N THR A 19 0.26 5.26 -10.12
CA THR A 19 0.03 4.78 -11.50
C THR A 19 -1.34 5.21 -12.05
N HIS A 20 -1.53 5.11 -13.36
CA HIS A 20 -2.86 5.19 -14.00
C HIS A 20 -3.41 3.77 -14.21
N GLY A 21 -4.71 3.56 -14.00
CA GLY A 21 -5.36 2.27 -14.27
C GLY A 21 -6.43 1.91 -13.25
N PRO A 22 -6.94 0.65 -13.27
CA PRO A 22 -7.90 0.18 -12.29
C PRO A 22 -7.32 0.23 -10.87
N ALA A 23 -8.15 0.60 -9.88
CA ALA A 23 -7.77 0.66 -8.46
C ALA A 23 -7.04 -0.60 -7.98
N ALA A 24 -7.48 -1.76 -8.46
CA ALA A 24 -6.85 -3.04 -8.18
C ALA A 24 -5.35 -3.08 -8.49
N ALA A 25 -4.96 -2.63 -9.70
CA ALA A 25 -3.58 -2.62 -10.14
C ALA A 25 -2.76 -1.52 -9.43
N GLN A 26 -3.40 -0.38 -9.14
CA GLN A 26 -2.78 0.70 -8.37
C GLN A 26 -2.41 0.22 -6.95
N VAL A 27 -3.29 -0.54 -6.30
CA VAL A 27 -3.02 -1.13 -4.97
C VAL A 27 -1.85 -2.12 -5.00
N ASP A 28 -1.81 -3.04 -5.97
CA ASP A 28 -0.71 -4.00 -6.08
C ASP A 28 0.63 -3.28 -6.23
N ARG A 29 0.67 -2.23 -7.06
CA ARG A 29 1.87 -1.42 -7.25
C ARG A 29 2.25 -0.62 -6.01
N ALA A 30 1.26 -0.08 -5.29
CA ALA A 30 1.51 0.65 -4.05
C ALA A 30 2.17 -0.26 -3.00
N ILE A 31 1.66 -1.48 -2.81
CA ILE A 31 2.22 -2.46 -1.87
C ILE A 31 3.67 -2.80 -2.23
N GLU A 32 3.96 -2.99 -3.53
CA GLU A 32 5.32 -3.27 -4.00
C GLU A 32 6.29 -2.12 -3.66
N LEU A 33 5.91 -0.87 -3.94
CA LEU A 33 6.73 0.31 -3.67
C LEU A 33 6.96 0.53 -2.17
N ILE A 34 5.93 0.30 -1.35
CA ILE A 34 6.04 0.37 0.10
C ILE A 34 7.01 -0.71 0.61
N ASN A 35 6.87 -1.94 0.14
CA ASN A 35 7.78 -3.02 0.52
C ASN A 35 9.23 -2.73 0.11
N LEU A 36 9.45 -2.20 -1.10
CA LEU A 36 10.78 -1.76 -1.53
C LEU A 36 11.37 -0.72 -0.57
N THR A 37 10.55 0.24 -0.12
CA THR A 37 10.97 1.28 0.82
C THR A 37 11.30 0.70 2.19
N LEU A 38 10.45 -0.19 2.71
CA LEU A 38 10.62 -0.82 4.02
C LEU A 38 11.84 -1.76 4.08
N GLN A 39 12.24 -2.32 2.95
CA GLN A 39 13.35 -3.28 2.83
C GLN A 39 14.67 -2.62 2.43
N ARG A 40 14.67 -1.33 2.05
CA ARG A 40 15.86 -0.66 1.51
C ARG A 40 16.91 -0.40 2.58
N GLU A 41 18.11 -0.95 2.43
CA GLU A 41 19.25 -0.62 3.28
C GLU A 41 19.82 0.79 3.00
N PRO A 42 20.38 1.51 4.01
CA PRO A 42 20.47 1.16 5.43
C PRO A 42 19.29 1.67 6.30
N PHE A 43 18.28 2.29 5.67
CA PHE A 43 17.25 3.06 6.36
C PHE A 43 15.89 2.35 6.49
N GLY A 44 15.77 1.18 5.86
CA GLY A 44 14.59 0.33 5.92
C GLY A 44 14.43 -0.27 7.31
N LEU A 45 13.21 -0.71 7.60
CA LEU A 45 12.86 -1.32 8.88
C LEU A 45 13.08 -2.84 8.89
N GLY A 46 13.57 -3.42 7.78
CA GLY A 46 13.58 -4.88 7.59
C GLY A 46 12.17 -5.45 7.69
N ALA A 47 11.17 -4.70 7.21
CA ALA A 47 9.75 -4.98 7.37
C ALA A 47 9.08 -5.24 6.03
N GLN A 48 7.87 -5.81 6.08
CA GLN A 48 7.05 -6.09 4.91
C GLN A 48 5.57 -5.95 5.25
N VAL A 49 4.82 -5.33 4.35
CA VAL A 49 3.36 -5.39 4.30
C VAL A 49 2.96 -6.71 3.64
N PHE A 50 2.26 -7.54 4.40
CA PHE A 50 1.58 -8.73 3.88
C PHE A 50 0.15 -8.35 3.54
N ALA A 51 -0.17 -8.34 2.25
CA ALA A 51 -1.51 -8.08 1.76
C ALA A 51 -1.99 -9.32 0.98
N HIS A 52 -2.99 -10.01 1.54
CA HIS A 52 -3.65 -11.14 0.90
C HIS A 52 -4.80 -10.62 0.05
N ARG A 53 -4.74 -10.85 -1.26
CA ARG A 53 -5.65 -10.22 -2.24
C ARG A 53 -7.13 -10.55 -1.99
N ASP A 54 -7.39 -11.75 -1.49
CA ASP A 54 -8.69 -12.28 -1.09
C ASP A 54 -9.25 -11.67 0.20
N GLU A 55 -8.40 -11.05 1.02
CA GLU A 55 -8.76 -10.41 2.28
C GLU A 55 -8.78 -8.87 2.19
N MET A 56 -8.45 -8.31 1.01
CA MET A 56 -8.33 -6.87 0.81
C MET A 56 -9.66 -6.21 0.46
N GLU A 57 -10.04 -5.22 1.25
CA GLU A 57 -11.09 -4.25 0.91
C GLU A 57 -10.45 -3.03 0.24
N ILE A 58 -10.96 -2.63 -0.94
CA ILE A 58 -10.46 -1.47 -1.68
C ILE A 58 -11.55 -0.42 -1.73
N GLU A 59 -11.33 0.68 -1.03
CA GLU A 59 -12.17 1.88 -1.06
C GLU A 59 -11.48 2.99 -1.83
N THR A 60 -12.19 3.63 -2.76
CA THR A 60 -11.67 4.77 -3.53
C THR A 60 -12.49 6.01 -3.20
N ASN A 61 -11.87 6.98 -2.51
CA ASN A 61 -12.47 8.29 -2.29
C ASN A 61 -12.19 9.17 -3.51
N HIS A 62 -13.25 9.56 -4.21
CA HIS A 62 -13.18 10.64 -5.20
C HIS A 62 -13.47 11.93 -4.47
N GLU A 63 -12.53 12.88 -4.47
CA GLU A 63 -12.92 14.26 -4.19
C GLU A 63 -13.91 14.69 -5.29
N PRO A 64 -15.09 15.22 -4.93
CA PRO A 64 -16.00 15.73 -5.94
C PRO A 64 -15.31 16.87 -6.69
N SER A 65 -15.20 16.74 -8.01
CA SER A 65 -14.71 17.81 -8.88
C SER A 65 -15.60 19.03 -8.70
N THR A 66 -15.07 20.08 -8.06
CA THR A 66 -15.70 21.40 -8.07
C THR A 66 -15.41 22.03 -9.43
N ASP A 67 -16.34 21.86 -10.37
CA ASP A 67 -16.49 22.72 -11.54
C ASP A 67 -17.06 24.10 -11.15
#